data_AF-A0A5Y8FK92-F1
#
_entry.id   AF-A0A5Y8FK92-F1
#
_cell.length_a   1.000
_cell.length_b   1.000
_cell.length_c   1.000
_cell.angle_alpha   90.00
_cell.angle_beta   90.00
_cell.angle_gamma   90.00
#
_symmetry.space_group_name_H-M   'P 1'
#
loop_
_entity.id
_entity.type
_entity.pdbx_description
1 polymer ?
#
loop_
_entity_poly.entity_id
_entity_poly.type
_entity_poly.pdbx_seq_one_letter_code
_entity_poly.pdbx_strand_id
1 'polypeptide(L)' 'MVYRTRGNGIMKKYQNIKNFRLTDAPVNRGKTQAEINIGAYFLKSDDGQDWYECQSLFSDDTAKIMYDHEGVIWGV' A
#
# COMPACT_ATOMS: atom_id res chain seq x y z
N MET A 1 -8.02 6.92 -3.04
CA MET A 1 -7.21 8.07 -3.54
C MET A 1 -7.62 9.35 -2.81
N VAL A 2 -6.69 10.27 -2.58
CA VAL A 2 -6.95 11.57 -1.92
C VAL A 2 -6.34 12.69 -2.75
N TYR A 3 -7.08 13.77 -2.98
CA TYR A 3 -6.59 14.96 -3.67
C TYR A 3 -6.42 16.09 -2.66
N ARG A 4 -5.29 16.80 -2.72
CA ARG A 4 -5.08 18.03 -1.92
C ARG A 4 -4.40 19.11 -2.74
N THR A 5 -4.80 20.34 -2.52
CA THR A 5 -4.13 21.54 -3.04
C THR A 5 -3.04 21.98 -2.08
N ARG A 6 -1.86 22.34 -2.60
CA ARG A 6 -0.80 23.04 -1.85
C ARG A 6 -0.38 24.28 -2.66
N GLY A 7 -0.27 25.45 -2.03
CA GLY A 7 0.18 26.67 -2.71
C GLY A 7 -0.70 27.06 -3.90
N ASN A 8 -0.08 27.39 -5.06
CA ASN A 8 -0.66 27.94 -6.30
C ASN A 8 -1.74 27.08 -7.02
N GLY A 9 -2.49 26.24 -6.32
CA GLY A 9 -3.68 25.57 -6.86
C GLY A 9 -3.45 24.29 -7.64
N ILE A 10 -2.21 23.77 -7.72
CA ILE A 10 -1.95 22.47 -8.37
C ILE A 10 -2.51 21.35 -7.47
N MET A 11 -3.45 20.59 -8.02
CA MET A 11 -4.05 19.44 -7.37
C MET A 11 -3.08 18.25 -7.42
N LYS A 12 -2.47 17.88 -6.28
CA LYS A 12 -1.63 16.69 -6.18
C LYS A 12 -2.46 15.51 -5.73
N LYS A 13 -2.30 14.38 -6.43
CA LYS A 13 -2.93 13.10 -6.13
C LYS A 13 -2.06 12.33 -5.14
N TYR A 14 -2.65 11.85 -4.06
CA TYR A 14 -2.01 11.05 -3.02
C TYR A 14 -2.67 9.68 -2.90
N GLN A 15 -1.86 8.69 -2.54
CA GLN A 15 -2.34 7.34 -2.28
C GLN A 15 -2.96 7.24 -0.90
N ASN A 16 -4.02 6.44 -0.81
CA ASN A 16 -4.65 6.05 0.43
C ASN A 16 -5.22 4.66 0.19
N ILE A 17 -4.49 3.65 0.66
CA ILE A 17 -4.75 2.23 0.45
C ILE A 17 -4.93 1.64 1.84
N LYS A 18 -6.03 0.92 2.05
CA LYS A 18 -6.52 0.60 3.39
C LYS A 18 -6.74 -0.89 3.58
N ASN A 19 -6.73 -1.29 4.85
CA ASN A 19 -7.24 -2.57 5.33
C ASN A 19 -6.59 -3.76 4.62
N PHE A 20 -5.26 -3.80 4.63
CA PHE A 20 -4.51 -4.95 4.12
C PHE A 20 -4.84 -6.21 4.92
N ARG A 21 -5.13 -7.30 4.21
CA ARG A 21 -5.42 -8.62 4.78
C ARG A 21 -4.52 -9.66 4.16
N LEU A 22 -4.15 -10.66 4.95
CA LEU A 22 -3.40 -11.82 4.44
C LEU A 22 -4.18 -12.52 3.33
N THR A 23 -3.45 -12.95 2.30
CA THR A 23 -3.95 -13.74 1.18
C THR A 23 -3.01 -14.89 0.91
N ASP A 24 -3.54 -15.95 0.30
CA ASP A 24 -2.76 -17.15 0.03
C ASP A 24 -1.69 -16.92 -1.03
N ALA A 25 -1.87 -16.00 -1.98
CA ALA A 25 -0.94 -15.73 -3.08
C ALA A 25 -1.00 -14.24 -3.49
N PRO A 26 0.01 -13.73 -4.24
CA PRO A 26 -0.04 -12.40 -4.85
C PRO A 26 -1.31 -12.21 -5.68
N VAL A 27 -1.78 -10.97 -5.80
CA VAL A 27 -3.07 -10.69 -6.48
C VAL A 27 -3.03 -11.03 -7.97
N ASN A 28 -1.94 -10.65 -8.66
CA ASN A 28 -1.88 -10.66 -10.13
C ASN A 28 -0.97 -11.77 -10.71
N ARG A 29 -0.45 -12.67 -9.86
CA ARG A 29 0.47 -13.74 -10.28
C ARG A 29 0.56 -14.88 -9.27
N GLY A 30 1.18 -15.98 -9.69
CA GLY A 30 1.59 -17.05 -8.77
C GLY A 30 2.77 -16.69 -7.88
N LYS A 31 2.96 -17.50 -6.83
CA LYS A 31 4.16 -17.44 -5.98
C LYS A 31 5.39 -17.88 -6.76
N THR A 32 6.52 -17.25 -6.48
CA THR A 32 7.83 -17.74 -6.90
C THR A 32 8.40 -18.70 -5.87
N GLN A 33 9.31 -19.60 -6.29
CA GLN A 33 10.00 -20.49 -5.37
C GLN A 33 10.80 -19.73 -4.31
N ALA A 34 11.39 -18.59 -4.68
CA ALA A 34 12.13 -17.73 -3.75
C ALA A 34 11.23 -17.21 -2.62
N GLU A 35 10.02 -16.73 -2.94
CA GLU A 35 9.06 -16.24 -1.95
C GLU A 35 8.56 -17.36 -1.04
N ILE A 36 8.37 -18.56 -1.58
CA ILE A 36 8.02 -19.76 -0.78
C ILE A 36 9.17 -20.08 0.18
N ASN A 37 10.40 -20.10 -0.31
CA ASN A 37 11.58 -20.46 0.48
C ASN A 37 11.83 -19.51 1.66
N ILE A 38 11.52 -18.22 1.50
CA ILE A 38 11.67 -17.22 2.57
C ILE A 38 10.42 -17.07 3.45
N GLY A 39 9.32 -17.78 3.13
CA GLY A 39 8.06 -17.67 3.85
C GLY A 39 7.41 -16.29 3.74
N ALA A 40 7.43 -15.68 2.54
CA ALA A 40 6.84 -14.36 2.33
C ALA A 40 5.34 -14.34 2.61
N TYR A 41 4.88 -13.28 3.30
CA TYR A 41 3.46 -12.99 3.48
C TYR A 41 2.94 -12.16 2.32
N PHE A 42 1.76 -12.52 1.81
CA PHE A 42 1.08 -11.74 0.78
C PHE A 42 -0.11 -11.03 1.41
N LEU A 43 -0.26 -9.74 1.09
CA LEU A 43 -1.37 -8.94 1.60
C LEU A 43 -2.09 -8.24 0.46
N LYS A 44 -3.41 -8.16 0.58
CA LYS A 44 -4.29 -7.47 -0.35
C LYS A 44 -5.09 -6.39 0.37
N SER A 45 -5.17 -5.19 -0.20
CA SER A 45 -6.00 -4.10 0.31
C SER A 45 -7.49 -4.32 0.02
N ASP A 46 -8.35 -3.51 0.67
CA ASP A 46 -9.80 -3.55 0.42
C ASP A 46 -10.17 -3.21 -1.05
N ASP A 47 -9.37 -2.38 -1.73
CA ASP A 47 -9.55 -2.07 -3.16
C ASP A 47 -8.80 -3.05 -4.10
N GLY A 48 -8.32 -4.16 -3.56
CA GLY A 48 -7.80 -5.29 -4.34
C GLY A 48 -6.34 -5.17 -4.77
N GLN A 49 -5.58 -4.22 -4.25
CA GLN A 49 -4.17 -4.04 -4.60
C GLN A 49 -3.26 -4.97 -3.79
N ASP A 50 -2.21 -5.48 -4.43
CA ASP A 50 -1.14 -6.22 -3.77
C ASP A 50 -0.23 -5.26 -2.99
N TRP A 51 0.12 -5.62 -1.75
CA TRP A 51 0.96 -4.80 -0.87
C TRP A 51 2.33 -4.48 -1.46
N TYR A 52 2.97 -5.42 -2.14
CA TYR A 52 4.30 -5.20 -2.72
C TYR A 52 4.23 -4.33 -3.97
N GLU A 53 3.24 -4.57 -4.84
CA GLU A 53 3.09 -3.83 -6.10
C GLU A 53 2.66 -2.38 -5.87
N CYS A 54 1.77 -2.13 -4.90
CA CYS A 54 1.21 -0.80 -4.65
C CYS A 54 2.22 0.20 -4.10
N GLN A 55 3.38 -0.26 -3.59
CA GLN A 55 4.47 0.62 -3.13
C GLN A 55 4.93 1.59 -4.24
N SER A 56 4.95 1.12 -5.49
CA SER A 56 5.35 1.91 -6.67
C SER A 56 4.42 3.10 -6.96
N LEU A 57 3.22 3.12 -6.37
CA LEU A 57 2.24 4.18 -6.57
C LEU A 57 2.47 5.41 -5.68
N PHE A 58 3.31 5.27 -4.65
CA PHE A 58 3.63 6.36 -3.73
C PHE A 58 4.71 7.26 -4.33
N SER A 59 4.60 8.56 -4.05
CA SER A 59 5.60 9.52 -4.49
C SER A 59 6.82 9.50 -3.55
N ASP A 60 8.01 9.59 -4.11
CA ASP A 60 9.27 9.60 -3.34
C ASP A 60 9.35 10.79 -2.37
N ASP A 61 8.78 11.94 -2.73
CA ASP A 61 8.81 13.19 -1.96
C ASP A 61 7.74 13.30 -0.85
N THR A 62 7.19 12.17 -0.41
CA THR A 62 6.13 12.11 0.60
C THR A 62 6.47 11.17 1.75
N ALA A 63 5.96 11.48 2.95
CA ALA A 63 5.92 10.55 4.08
C ALA A 63 4.79 9.52 3.88
N LYS A 64 4.99 8.28 4.35
CA LYS A 64 4.02 7.18 4.19
C LYS A 64 3.59 6.71 5.57
N ILE A 65 2.33 6.97 5.91
CA ILE A 65 1.82 6.71 7.25
C ILE A 65 1.12 5.35 7.31
N MET A 66 1.50 4.53 8.28
CA MET A 66 0.80 3.29 8.63
C MET A 66 0.01 3.52 9.92
N TYR A 67 -1.25 3.12 9.91
CA TYR A 67 -2.16 3.28 11.04
C TYR A 67 -3.08 2.05 11.17
N ASP A 68 -3.52 1.80 12.39
CA ASP A 68 -4.47 0.72 12.67
C ASP A 68 -5.94 1.15 12.43
N HIS A 69 -6.88 0.26 12.72
CA HIS A 69 -8.30 0.51 12.52
C HIS A 69 -8.90 1.61 13.41
N GLU A 70 -8.26 1.96 14.52
CA GLU A 70 -8.66 3.07 15.40
C GLU A 70 -8.05 4.41 14.94
N GLY A 71 -7.18 4.37 13.92
CA GLY A 71 -6.49 5.54 13.39
C GLY A 71 -5.21 5.90 14.15
N VAL A 72 -4.74 5.04 15.06
CA VAL A 72 -3.46 5.23 15.74
C VAL A 72 -2.33 4.99 14.75
N ILE A 73 -1.34 5.89 14.73
CA ILE A 73 -0.19 5.79 13.82
C ILE A 73 0.88 4.88 14.44
N TRP A 74 1.29 3.86 13.69
CA TRP A 74 2.29 2.87 14.12
C TRP A 74 3.61 3.00 13.35
N GLY A 75 3.63 3.74 12.23
CA GLY A 75 4.84 3.95 11.43
C GLY A 75 4.73 5.11 10.43
N VAL A 76 5.89 5.61 10.01
CA VAL A 76 6.11 6.74 9.09
C VAL A 76 7.26 6.42 8.13
#